data_AF-X1J9G2-F1
#
_entry.id   AF-X1J9G2-F1
#
_cell.length_a   1.000
_cell.length_b   1.000
_cell.length_c   1.000
_cell.angle_alpha   90.00
_cell.angle_beta   90.00
_cell.angle_gamma   90.00
#
_symmetry.space_group_name_H-M   'P 1'
#
loop_
_entity.id
_entity.type
_entity.pdbx_description
1 polymer ?
#
loop_
_entity_poly.entity_id
_entity_poly.type
_entity_poly.pdbx_seq_one_letter_code
_entity_poly.pdbx_strand_id
1 'polypeptide(L)' 'MKNSNDKIELFNEKGNSRGFYSKKNRLNDLTGKEWQYWSKSVINKSYPPATQHKLRNKHGAPKPPQLCADLIQIFT' A
#
# COMPACT_ATOMS: atom_id res chain seq x y z
N MET A 1 10.21 -18.39 -15.43
CA MET A 1 11.35 -18.54 -14.50
C MET A 1 11.30 -17.38 -13.50
N LYS A 2 10.99 -17.61 -12.22
CA LYS A 2 10.95 -16.53 -11.21
C LYS A 2 12.36 -16.39 -10.63
N ASN A 3 13.04 -15.29 -10.96
CA ASN A 3 14.40 -15.04 -10.48
C ASN A 3 14.41 -14.87 -8.96
N SER A 4 15.28 -15.64 -8.30
CA SER A 4 15.49 -15.68 -6.85
C SER A 4 16.23 -14.45 -6.28
N ASN A 5 16.16 -13.29 -6.95
CA ASN A 5 17.09 -12.16 -6.73
C ASN A 5 16.42 -10.85 -6.26
N ASP A 6 15.12 -10.88 -5.93
CA ASP A 6 14.38 -9.69 -5.50
C ASP A 6 14.50 -9.39 -4.00
N LYS A 7 15.14 -10.26 -3.21
CA LYS A 7 15.24 -10.10 -1.75
C LYS A 7 16.67 -9.77 -1.31
N ILE A 8 16.80 -8.87 -0.35
CA ILE A 8 18.06 -8.48 0.29
C ILE A 8 17.94 -8.74 1.79
N GLU A 9 18.95 -9.35 2.39
CA GLU A 9 19.04 -9.43 3.85
C GLU A 9 19.68 -8.16 4.40
N LEU A 10 19.07 -7.56 5.42
CA LEU A 10 19.60 -6.37 6.09
C LEU A 10 20.10 -6.74 7.48
N PHE A 11 21.20 -6.12 7.89
CA PHE A 11 21.81 -6.31 9.20
C PHE A 11 21.73 -5.01 10.01
N ASN A 12 21.68 -5.12 11.34
CA ASN A 12 21.78 -3.96 12.22
C ASN A 12 23.26 -3.57 12.46
N GLU A 13 23.48 -2.46 13.17
CA GLU A 13 24.83 -1.96 13.53
C GLU A 13 25.65 -2.96 14.35
N LYS A 14 25.00 -3.91 15.02
CA LYS A 14 25.63 -4.99 15.81
C LYS A 14 25.90 -6.25 14.98
N GLY A 15 25.60 -6.26 13.68
CA GLY A 15 25.79 -7.40 12.79
C GLY A 15 24.70 -8.48 12.87
N ASN A 16 23.60 -8.25 13.59
CA ASN A 16 22.50 -9.20 13.65
C ASN A 16 21.58 -9.04 12.45
N SER A 17 21.13 -10.16 11.87
CA SER A 17 20.15 -10.16 10.78
C SER A 17 18.82 -9.57 11.25
N ARG A 18 18.27 -8.68 10.43
CA ARG A 18 16.90 -8.14 10.56
C ARG A 18 15.90 -8.91 9.69
N GLY A 19 16.37 -9.86 8.89
CA GLY A 19 15.59 -10.64 7.94
C GLY A 19 15.68 -10.13 6.49
N PHE A 20 14.90 -10.77 5.62
CA PHE A 20 14.90 -10.55 4.17
C PHE A 20 13.82 -9.53 3.75
N TYR A 21 14.25 -8.53 3.01
CA TYR A 21 13.42 -7.46 2.47
C TYR A 21 13.29 -7.62 0.96
N SER A 22 12.11 -7.34 0.40
CA SER A 22 11.91 -7.32 -1.05
C SER A 22 12.25 -5.94 -1.62
N LYS A 23 13.06 -5.89 -2.70
CA LYS A 23 13.34 -4.67 -3.48
C LYS A 23 12.09 -4.05 -4.11
N LYS A 24 11.02 -4.85 -4.27
CA LYS A 24 9.73 -4.38 -4.79
C LYS A 24 8.86 -3.75 -3.71
N ASN A 25 9.22 -3.90 -2.43
CA ASN A 25 8.42 -3.34 -1.35
C ASN A 25 8.75 -1.86 -1.13
N ARG A 26 8.00 -0.99 -1.82
CA ARG A 26 8.11 0.48 -1.73
C ARG A 26 7.71 1.03 -0.35
N LEU A 27 7.01 0.25 0.49
CA LEU A 27 6.67 0.70 1.84
C LEU A 27 7.90 0.94 2.72
N ASN A 28 9.02 0.26 2.41
CA ASN A 28 10.27 0.47 3.12
C ASN A 28 10.97 1.79 2.77
N ASP A 29 10.57 2.44 1.68
CA ASP A 29 11.13 3.73 1.24
C ASP A 29 10.38 4.93 1.85
N LEU A 30 9.30 4.68 2.58
CA LEU A 30 8.52 5.73 3.25
C LEU A 30 9.34 6.38 4.37
N THR A 31 9.25 7.71 4.47
CA THR A 31 9.74 8.45 5.62
C THR A 31 8.92 8.10 6.87
N GLY A 32 9.45 8.36 8.07
CA GLY A 32 8.72 8.09 9.32
C GLY A 32 7.35 8.78 9.41
N LYS A 33 7.23 10.00 8.85
CA LYS A 33 5.95 10.73 8.78
C LYS A 33 4.96 10.04 7.85
N GLU A 34 5.41 9.58 6.69
CA GLU A 34 4.57 8.87 5.73
C GLU A 34 4.14 7.52 6.30
N TRP A 35 5.06 6.77 6.91
CA TRP A 35 4.73 5.53 7.61
C TRP A 35 3.65 5.73 8.66
N GLN A 36 3.79 6.76 9.52
CA GLN A 36 2.81 7.06 10.56
C GLN A 36 1.46 7.53 10.00
N TYR A 37 1.44 8.21 8.85
CA TYR A 37 0.21 8.56 8.14
C TYR A 37 -0.48 7.31 7.59
N TRP A 38 0.28 6.43 6.93
CA TRP A 38 -0.24 5.24 6.27
C TRP A 38 -0.62 4.12 7.24
N SER A 39 0.01 4.05 8.42
CA SER A 39 -0.37 3.10 9.47
C SER A 39 -1.68 3.48 10.18
N LYS A 40 -2.30 4.61 9.84
CA LYS A 40 -3.61 4.97 10.38
C LYS A 40 -4.66 4.03 9.79
N SER A 41 -5.48 3.43 10.66
CA SER A 41 -6.58 2.55 10.25
C SER A 41 -7.72 3.25 9.51
N VAL A 42 -7.67 4.59 9.37
CA VAL A 42 -8.72 5.42 8.78
C VAL A 42 -8.15 6.32 7.69
N ILE A 43 -8.73 6.24 6.50
CA ILE A 43 -8.43 7.14 5.38
C ILE A 43 -9.42 8.30 5.45
N ASN A 44 -8.96 9.49 5.90
CA ASN A 44 -9.81 10.69 6.04
C ASN A 44 -10.03 11.45 4.71
N LYS A 45 -9.90 10.76 3.57
CA LYS A 45 -10.11 11.34 2.24
C LYS A 45 -11.58 11.20 1.86
N SER A 46 -12.23 12.32 1.56
CA SER A 46 -13.58 12.31 1.00
C SER A 46 -13.52 11.93 -0.49
N TYR A 47 -14.21 10.86 -0.88
CA TYR A 47 -14.31 10.43 -2.27
C TYR A 47 -15.67 10.87 -2.83
N PRO A 48 -15.73 11.91 -3.69
CA PRO A 48 -17.00 12.44 -4.18
C PRO A 48 -17.71 11.43 -5.09
N PRO A 49 -19.05 11.54 -5.24
CA PRO A 49 -19.81 10.70 -6.15
C PRO A 49 -19.34 10.88 -7.60
N ALA A 50 -18.89 9.79 -8.23
CA ALA A 50 -18.57 9.78 -9.66
C ALA A 50 -19.81 9.51 -10.51
N THR A 51 -19.75 9.81 -11.82
CA THR A 51 -20.84 9.56 -12.79
C THR A 51 -21.37 8.12 -12.78
N GLN A 52 -20.52 7.16 -12.42
CA GLN A 52 -20.84 5.73 -12.34
C GLN A 52 -21.55 5.32 -11.03
N HIS A 53 -21.84 6.26 -10.12
CA HIS A 53 -22.48 5.99 -8.83
C HIS A 53 -23.81 5.25 -9.00
N LYS A 54 -24.65 5.67 -9.95
CA LYS A 54 -25.94 5.02 -10.26
C LYS A 54 -25.80 3.55 -10.64
N LEU A 55 -24.78 3.20 -11.43
CA LEU A 55 -24.52 1.82 -11.85
C LEU A 55 -24.01 0.96 -10.69
N ARG A 56 -23.10 1.52 -9.90
CA ARG A 56 -22.49 0.84 -8.75
C ARG A 56 -23.49 0.56 -7.62
N ASN A 57 -24.50 1.41 -7.44
CA ASN A 57 -25.58 1.21 -6.47
C ASN A 57 -26.40 -0.08 -6.68
N LYS A 58 -26.29 -0.74 -7.85
CA LYS A 58 -26.88 -2.07 -8.07
C LYS A 58 -26.21 -3.18 -7.25
N HIS A 59 -25.00 -2.93 -6.74
CA HIS A 59 -24.27 -3.85 -5.87
C HIS A 59 -24.30 -3.35 -4.42
N GLY A 60 -24.39 -4.28 -3.46
CA GLY A 60 -24.32 -3.95 -2.03
C GLY A 60 -22.92 -3.45 -1.65
N ALA A 61 -22.84 -2.24 -1.09
CA ALA A 61 -21.60 -1.55 -0.70
C ALA A 61 -20.64 -1.21 -1.86
N PRO A 62 -21.05 -0.28 -2.75
CA PRO A 62 -20.17 0.15 -3.82
C PRO A 62 -18.98 0.96 -3.26
N LYS A 63 -17.77 0.42 -3.35
CA LYS A 63 -16.53 1.16 -3.01
C LYS A 63 -16.16 2.14 -4.11
N PRO A 64 -15.71 3.37 -3.80
CA PRO A 64 -15.28 4.32 -4.82
C PRO A 64 -14.10 3.75 -5.63
N PRO A 65 -14.09 3.85 -6.98
CA PRO A 65 -12.96 3.39 -7.78
C PRO A 65 -11.64 4.04 -7.37
N GLN A 66 -11.69 5.32 -7.00
CA GLN A 66 -10.53 6.07 -6.54
C GLN A 66 -9.93 5.51 -5.25
N LEU A 67 -10.76 5.03 -4.31
CA LEU A 67 -10.27 4.36 -3.10
C LEU A 67 -9.47 3.10 -3.46
N CYS A 68 -9.99 2.30 -4.39
CA CYS A 68 -9.30 1.10 -4.85
C CYS A 68 -7.98 1.43 -5.57
N ALA A 69 -7.98 2.47 -6.42
CA ALA A 69 -6.79 2.92 -7.11
C ALA A 69 -5.69 3.38 -6.13
N ASP A 70 -6.08 4.19 -5.13
CA ASP A 70 -5.17 4.67 -4.10
C ASP A 70 -4.54 3.48 -3.34
N LEU A 71 -5.35 2.48 -2.93
CA LEU A 71 -4.86 1.27 -2.27
C LEU A 71 -3.87 0.48 -3.15
N ILE A 72 -4.20 0.26 -4.43
CA ILE A 72 -3.32 -0.48 -5.34
C ILE A 72 -1.98 0.24 -5.51
N GLN A 73 -2.01 1.56 -5.75
CA GLN A 73 -0.81 2.38 -5.93
C GLN A 73 0.14 2.33 -4.74
N ILE A 74 -0.40 2.18 -3.53
CA ILE A 74 0.41 2.11 -2.31
C ILE A 74 1.05 0.73 -2.14
N PHE A 75 0.29 -0.33 -2.40
CA PHE A 75 0.69 -1.70 -2.09
C PHE A 75 1.34 -2.47 -3.26
N THR A 76 1.48 -1.85 -4.44
CA THR A 76 2.06 -2.44 -5.66
C THR A 76 3.17 -1.58 -6.23
#